data_AF-D3ZCZ1-F1
#
_entry.id   AF-D3ZCZ1-F1
#
_cell.length_a   1.000
_cell.length_b   1.000
_cell.length_c   1.000
_cell.angle_alpha   90.00
_cell.angle_beta   90.00
_cell.angle_gamma   90.00
#
_symmetry.space_group_name_H-M   'P 1'
#
loop_
_entity.id
_entity.type
_entity.pdbx_description
1 polymer ?
#
loop_
_entity_poly.entity_id
_entity_poly.type
_entity_poly.pdbx_seq_one_letter_code
_entity_poly.pdbx_strand_id
1 'polypeptide(L)'
;MLHTSSMSEVTNTTHDPFYFILTGIPGFEAIHLWISIPFFCLYTISIMGNTTILTVIRTEPSLHQPMYLFLSMLALTDLGLTLTTLPTVMQLLWFNIREISFEACFAQLFFLHGFSFMESSVLLAMSFDRYVAICRPLHYASILTSEVIGRIGLAIICRCVLAVLPSLFLLKRLPFCHSHLLSHSYCLHQDMIHLVCADIRVNSWYGFTLILLITVLDPLLIVLSYALILKSVLNTATWVERLRALNNCLSHMLAVLVLYVPMVGVSVTHRFAKHVSPLVHVLMANIYLLAPPVMNPIIYSAKTKQIRQGITRLLFQRKIH
;
A
#
# COMPACT_ATOMS: atom_id res chain seq x y z
N MET A 1 -8.26 -64.45 -37.76
CA MET A 1 -8.39 -63.23 -38.59
C MET A 1 -9.44 -62.34 -37.91
N LEU A 2 -9.03 -61.61 -36.87
CA LEU A 2 -9.85 -60.62 -36.17
C LEU A 2 -8.87 -59.52 -35.74
N HIS A 3 -8.64 -58.58 -36.66
CA HIS A 3 -7.91 -57.34 -36.38
C HIS A 3 -8.85 -56.44 -35.58
N THR A 4 -8.74 -56.45 -34.26
CA THR A 4 -9.33 -55.43 -33.41
C THR A 4 -8.36 -54.27 -33.31
N SER A 5 -8.61 -53.25 -34.11
CA SER A 5 -7.92 -51.97 -34.09
C SER A 5 -8.07 -51.31 -32.72
N SER A 6 -6.95 -51.10 -32.03
CA SER A 6 -6.87 -50.29 -30.81
C SER A 6 -7.25 -48.85 -31.13
N MET A 7 -8.46 -48.43 -30.73
CA MET A 7 -8.82 -47.03 -30.68
C MET A 7 -7.95 -46.37 -29.61
N SER A 8 -7.08 -45.46 -30.04
CA SER A 8 -6.30 -44.58 -29.17
C SER A 8 -7.27 -43.72 -28.34
N GLU A 9 -7.39 -44.02 -27.06
CA GLU A 9 -8.00 -43.14 -26.08
C GLU A 9 -7.26 -41.82 -26.08
N VAL A 10 -7.90 -40.79 -26.61
CA VAL A 10 -7.49 -39.40 -26.42
C VAL A 10 -7.72 -39.12 -24.94
N THR A 11 -6.69 -39.32 -24.11
CA THR A 11 -6.67 -38.82 -22.74
C THR A 11 -6.78 -37.31 -22.83
N ASN A 12 -8.01 -36.83 -22.64
CA ASN A 12 -8.33 -35.43 -22.47
C ASN A 12 -7.78 -35.05 -21.10
N THR A 13 -6.46 -34.84 -21.01
CA THR A 13 -5.80 -34.32 -19.83
C THR A 13 -6.26 -32.88 -19.68
N THR A 14 -7.41 -32.70 -19.04
CA THR A 14 -7.78 -31.43 -18.43
C THR A 14 -6.64 -31.12 -17.47
N HIS A 15 -5.68 -30.31 -17.90
CA HIS A 15 -4.66 -29.78 -17.01
C HIS A 15 -5.40 -29.07 -15.89
N ASP A 16 -5.38 -29.64 -14.69
CA ASP A 16 -5.97 -29.01 -13.53
C ASP A 16 -5.38 -27.58 -13.42
N PRO A 17 -6.23 -26.56 -13.29
CA PRO A 17 -5.76 -25.18 -13.28
C PRO A 17 -4.80 -24.98 -12.11
N PHE A 18 -3.59 -24.49 -12.40
CA PHE A 18 -2.57 -24.25 -11.39
C PHE A 18 -3.08 -23.24 -10.34
N TYR A 19 -2.91 -23.57 -9.06
CA TYR A 19 -3.29 -22.72 -7.93
C TYR A 19 -2.15 -22.61 -6.92
N PHE A 20 -2.21 -21.58 -6.08
CA PHE A 20 -1.36 -21.43 -4.90
C PHE A 20 -2.19 -21.64 -3.62
N ILE A 21 -1.52 -22.05 -2.55
CA ILE A 21 -2.08 -22.26 -1.23
C ILE A 21 -1.55 -21.15 -0.33
N LEU A 22 -2.42 -20.24 0.07
CA LEU A 22 -2.13 -19.17 1.01
C LEU A 22 -2.04 -19.71 2.44
N THR A 23 -1.06 -19.21 3.19
CA THR A 23 -0.92 -19.54 4.61
C THR A 23 -1.30 -18.33 5.43
N GLY A 24 -2.11 -18.54 6.47
CA GLY A 24 -2.44 -17.48 7.42
C GLY A 24 -1.28 -17.23 8.37
N ILE A 25 -1.54 -17.44 9.64
CA ILE A 25 -0.50 -17.37 10.68
C ILE A 25 -0.13 -18.82 11.06
N PRO A 26 1.06 -19.30 10.68
CA PRO A 26 1.47 -20.68 10.92
C PRO A 26 1.41 -21.03 12.41
N GLY A 27 0.74 -22.13 12.76
CA GLY A 27 0.59 -22.62 14.14
C GLY A 27 -0.55 -21.99 14.94
N PHE A 28 -1.29 -21.04 14.37
CA PHE A 28 -2.44 -20.38 14.99
C PHE A 28 -3.75 -20.66 14.26
N GLU A 29 -3.79 -21.73 13.44
CA GLU A 29 -4.95 -22.12 12.66
C GLU A 29 -6.19 -22.33 13.53
N ALA A 30 -6.00 -22.91 14.72
CA ALA A 30 -7.08 -23.17 15.68
C ALA A 30 -7.74 -21.88 16.23
N ILE A 31 -7.06 -20.73 16.12
CA ILE A 31 -7.58 -19.44 16.60
C ILE A 31 -7.81 -18.42 15.48
N HIS A 32 -7.78 -18.85 14.21
CA HIS A 32 -8.03 -17.97 13.06
C HIS A 32 -9.32 -17.14 13.21
N LEU A 33 -10.39 -17.71 13.77
CA LEU A 33 -11.64 -16.98 14.01
C LEU A 33 -11.45 -15.83 15.01
N TRP A 34 -10.69 -16.02 16.08
CA TRP A 34 -10.39 -14.96 17.04
C TRP A 34 -9.49 -13.88 16.45
N ILE A 35 -8.52 -14.28 15.62
CA ILE A 35 -7.65 -13.35 14.87
C ILE A 35 -8.46 -12.57 13.82
N SER A 36 -9.51 -13.17 13.27
CA SER A 36 -10.35 -12.50 12.25
C SER A 36 -11.04 -11.24 12.77
N ILE A 37 -11.37 -11.18 14.07
CA ILE A 37 -12.07 -10.06 14.69
C ILE A 37 -11.26 -8.75 14.59
N PRO A 38 -10.00 -8.68 15.09
CA PRO A 38 -9.21 -7.46 14.95
C PRO A 38 -8.92 -7.10 13.49
N PHE A 39 -8.65 -8.08 12.61
CA PHE A 39 -8.46 -7.80 11.18
C PHE A 39 -9.71 -7.19 10.54
N PHE A 40 -10.89 -7.75 10.81
CA PHE A 40 -12.16 -7.21 10.32
C PHE A 40 -12.40 -5.78 10.82
N CYS A 41 -12.12 -5.50 12.10
CA CYS A 41 -12.21 -4.16 12.65
C CYS A 41 -11.24 -3.19 11.95
N LEU A 42 -9.98 -3.58 11.76
CA LEU A 42 -8.97 -2.74 11.08
C LEU A 42 -9.38 -2.44 9.64
N TYR A 43 -9.83 -3.45 8.88
CA TYR A 43 -10.34 -3.25 7.53
C TYR A 43 -11.55 -2.32 7.49
N THR A 44 -12.48 -2.49 8.43
CA THR A 44 -13.66 -1.61 8.53
C THR A 44 -13.26 -0.17 8.83
N ILE A 45 -12.35 0.05 9.78
CA ILE A 45 -11.83 1.39 10.13
C ILE A 45 -11.13 2.02 8.93
N SER A 46 -10.27 1.27 8.23
CA SER A 46 -9.60 1.76 7.02
C SER A 46 -10.61 2.18 5.95
N ILE A 47 -11.58 1.32 5.62
CA ILE A 47 -12.58 1.61 4.58
C ILE A 47 -13.41 2.82 4.99
N MET A 48 -13.96 2.84 6.22
CA MET A 48 -14.79 3.94 6.70
C MET A 48 -14.01 5.26 6.78
N GLY A 49 -12.76 5.22 7.26
CA GLY A 49 -11.92 6.40 7.40
C GLY A 49 -11.58 7.04 6.06
N ASN A 50 -11.11 6.25 5.11
CA ASN A 50 -10.72 6.74 3.79
C ASN A 50 -11.93 7.16 2.94
N THR A 51 -13.03 6.41 2.97
CA THR A 51 -14.28 6.83 2.30
C THR A 51 -14.86 8.11 2.89
N THR A 52 -14.76 8.30 4.21
CA THR A 52 -15.17 9.56 4.87
C THR A 52 -14.30 10.72 4.40
N ILE A 53 -12.97 10.56 4.35
CA ILE A 53 -12.07 11.60 3.82
C ILE A 53 -12.46 12.00 2.40
N LEU A 54 -12.66 11.03 1.51
CA LEU A 54 -13.05 11.28 0.12
C LEU A 54 -14.39 12.00 0.03
N THR A 55 -15.37 11.59 0.84
CA THR A 55 -16.70 12.20 0.87
C THR A 55 -16.62 13.65 1.34
N VAL A 56 -15.87 13.92 2.41
CA VAL A 56 -15.67 15.28 2.93
C VAL A 56 -15.01 16.18 1.88
N ILE A 57 -13.92 15.73 1.26
CA ILE A 57 -13.20 16.54 0.28
C ILE A 57 -14.07 16.78 -0.96
N ARG A 58 -14.80 15.77 -1.42
CA ARG A 58 -15.71 15.88 -2.58
C ARG A 58 -16.88 16.84 -2.34
N THR A 59 -17.40 16.89 -1.11
CA THR A 59 -18.62 17.66 -0.77
C THR A 59 -18.33 19.09 -0.37
N GLU A 60 -17.09 19.41 0.01
CA GLU A 60 -16.71 20.73 0.53
C GLU A 60 -15.75 21.42 -0.46
N PRO A 61 -16.23 22.35 -1.30
CA PRO A 61 -15.39 23.02 -2.31
C PRO A 61 -14.20 23.78 -1.71
N SER A 62 -14.31 24.26 -0.46
CA SER A 62 -13.21 24.93 0.24
C SER A 62 -12.02 24.01 0.51
N LEU A 63 -12.21 22.68 0.42
CA LEU A 63 -11.18 21.66 0.49
C LEU A 63 -10.57 21.29 -0.86
N HIS A 64 -10.96 21.90 -1.99
CA HIS A 64 -10.33 21.62 -3.29
C HIS A 64 -8.97 22.34 -3.45
N GLN A 65 -8.10 22.24 -2.44
CA GLN A 65 -6.75 22.79 -2.41
C GLN A 65 -5.72 21.66 -2.58
N PRO A 66 -4.48 21.96 -3.02
CA PRO A 66 -3.51 20.93 -3.38
C PRO A 66 -3.26 19.87 -2.31
N MET A 67 -3.12 20.31 -1.05
CA MET A 67 -3.03 19.44 0.13
C MET A 67 -4.07 18.32 0.15
N TYR A 68 -5.34 18.68 -0.05
CA TYR A 68 -6.46 17.76 0.09
C TYR A 68 -6.66 16.93 -1.18
N LEU A 69 -6.26 17.44 -2.34
CA LEU A 69 -6.22 16.63 -3.57
C LEU A 69 -5.20 15.50 -3.42
N PHE A 70 -4.01 15.76 -2.88
CA PHE A 70 -3.05 14.70 -2.56
C PHE A 70 -3.57 13.77 -1.46
N LEU A 71 -4.25 14.29 -0.44
CA LEU A 71 -4.90 13.45 0.57
C LEU A 71 -5.98 12.54 -0.03
N SER A 72 -6.67 13.00 -1.07
CA SER A 72 -7.65 12.18 -1.80
C SER A 72 -6.97 11.07 -2.60
N MET A 73 -5.83 11.35 -3.21
CA MET A 73 -5.00 10.32 -3.84
C MET A 73 -4.56 9.28 -2.80
N LEU A 74 -4.07 9.72 -1.64
CA LEU A 74 -3.66 8.83 -0.54
C LEU A 74 -4.83 7.95 -0.08
N ALA A 75 -6.01 8.54 0.16
CA ALA A 75 -7.19 7.79 0.59
C ALA A 75 -7.67 6.78 -0.46
N LEU A 76 -7.59 7.10 -1.76
CA LEU A 76 -7.89 6.14 -2.83
C LEU A 76 -6.87 4.99 -2.87
N THR A 77 -5.59 5.30 -2.68
CA THR A 77 -4.52 4.30 -2.58
C THR A 77 -4.73 3.36 -1.39
N ASP A 78 -5.05 3.90 -0.22
CA ASP A 78 -5.29 3.15 1.01
C ASP A 78 -6.52 2.22 0.89
N LEU A 79 -7.57 2.70 0.21
CA LEU A 79 -8.72 1.86 -0.15
C LEU A 79 -8.32 0.74 -1.09
N GLY A 80 -7.52 1.04 -2.12
CA GLY A 80 -6.99 0.04 -3.04
C GLY A 80 -6.20 -1.05 -2.32
N LEU A 81 -5.29 -0.67 -1.43
CA LEU A 81 -4.47 -1.59 -0.63
C LEU A 81 -5.33 -2.47 0.28
N THR A 82 -6.31 -1.86 0.94
CA THR A 82 -7.28 -2.54 1.80
C THR A 82 -8.11 -3.55 1.03
N LEU A 83 -8.73 -3.14 -0.07
CA LEU A 83 -9.60 -3.98 -0.89
C LEU A 83 -8.85 -5.11 -1.60
N THR A 84 -7.55 -4.92 -1.85
CA THR A 84 -6.71 -5.95 -2.48
C THR A 84 -6.48 -7.15 -1.55
N THR A 85 -6.34 -6.93 -0.25
CA THR A 85 -5.97 -7.99 0.71
C THR A 85 -7.13 -8.50 1.55
N LEU A 86 -8.15 -7.65 1.79
CA LEU A 86 -9.33 -8.01 2.58
C LEU A 86 -9.96 -9.33 2.13
N PRO A 87 -10.22 -9.60 0.83
CA PRO A 87 -10.89 -10.83 0.42
C PRO A 87 -10.09 -12.08 0.79
N THR A 88 -8.79 -12.13 0.48
CA THR A 88 -7.98 -13.34 0.73
C THR A 88 -7.71 -13.55 2.20
N VAL A 89 -7.42 -12.48 2.95
CA VAL A 89 -7.19 -12.54 4.39
C VAL A 89 -8.46 -12.98 5.12
N MET A 90 -9.61 -12.36 4.83
CA MET A 90 -10.86 -12.67 5.53
C MET A 90 -11.42 -14.04 5.14
N GLN A 91 -11.34 -14.46 3.87
CA GLN A 91 -11.76 -15.79 3.45
C GLN A 91 -10.95 -16.89 4.11
N LEU A 92 -9.63 -16.69 4.24
CA LEU A 92 -8.75 -17.62 4.96
C LEU A 92 -9.11 -17.71 6.44
N LEU A 93 -9.33 -16.57 7.10
CA LEU A 93 -9.58 -16.53 8.54
C LEU A 93 -10.99 -17.02 8.94
N TRP A 94 -12.01 -16.77 8.12
CA TRP A 94 -13.40 -17.17 8.42
C TRP A 94 -13.76 -18.56 7.90
N PHE A 95 -13.33 -18.90 6.69
CA PHE A 95 -13.80 -20.09 5.99
C PHE A 95 -12.67 -21.11 5.74
N ASN A 96 -11.44 -20.82 6.15
CA ASN A 96 -10.26 -21.65 5.89
C ASN A 96 -10.06 -21.91 4.38
N ILE A 97 -10.51 -21.00 3.52
CA ILE A 97 -10.26 -21.04 2.08
C ILE A 97 -8.83 -20.56 1.85
N ARG A 98 -7.97 -21.46 1.39
CA ARG A 98 -6.53 -21.20 1.19
C ARG A 98 -6.14 -21.13 -0.27
N GLU A 99 -6.94 -21.73 -1.15
CA GLU A 99 -6.63 -21.82 -2.57
C GLU A 99 -6.90 -20.48 -3.26
N ILE A 100 -5.91 -20.02 -4.03
CA ILE A 100 -6.04 -18.89 -4.94
C ILE A 100 -5.55 -19.31 -6.32
N SER A 101 -6.32 -18.99 -7.35
CA SER A 101 -5.90 -19.31 -8.73
C SER A 101 -4.64 -18.53 -9.10
N PHE A 102 -3.84 -19.10 -10.01
CA PHE A 102 -2.63 -18.44 -10.51
C PHE A 102 -2.89 -17.01 -10.98
N GLU A 103 -3.91 -16.80 -11.82
CA GLU A 103 -4.24 -15.47 -12.35
C GLU A 103 -4.74 -14.50 -11.26
N ALA A 104 -5.52 -14.96 -10.29
CA ALA A 104 -5.97 -14.11 -9.18
C ALA A 104 -4.79 -13.67 -8.31
N CYS A 105 -3.80 -14.55 -8.09
CA CYS A 105 -2.60 -14.24 -7.34
C CYS A 105 -1.75 -13.16 -8.03
N PHE A 106 -1.55 -13.26 -9.35
CA PHE A 106 -0.84 -12.25 -10.13
C PHE A 106 -1.60 -10.91 -10.19
N ALA A 107 -2.94 -10.94 -10.29
CA ALA A 107 -3.76 -9.74 -10.21
C ALA A 107 -3.64 -9.09 -8.82
N GLN A 108 -3.69 -9.87 -7.74
CA GLN A 108 -3.49 -9.37 -6.38
C GLN A 108 -2.11 -8.74 -6.22
N LEU A 109 -1.05 -9.39 -6.73
CA LEU A 109 0.32 -8.85 -6.68
C LEU A 109 0.42 -7.51 -7.41
N PHE A 110 -0.23 -7.37 -8.58
CA PHE A 110 -0.28 -6.11 -9.33
C PHE A 110 -0.85 -4.96 -8.49
N PHE A 111 -2.04 -5.15 -7.92
CA PHE A 111 -2.69 -4.11 -7.14
C PHE A 111 -1.96 -3.87 -5.81
N LEU A 112 -1.48 -4.91 -5.14
CA LEU A 112 -0.82 -4.80 -3.84
C LEU A 112 0.46 -3.95 -3.95
N HIS A 113 1.36 -4.31 -4.87
CA HIS A 113 2.59 -3.55 -5.08
C HIS A 113 2.31 -2.20 -5.75
N GLY A 114 1.34 -2.15 -6.67
CA GLY A 114 0.93 -0.91 -7.33
C GLY A 114 0.46 0.15 -6.33
N PHE A 115 -0.44 -0.21 -5.42
CA PHE A 115 -0.91 0.69 -4.37
C PHE A 115 0.16 0.98 -3.32
N SER A 116 0.99 0.01 -2.92
CA SER A 116 2.10 0.27 -1.99
C SER A 116 3.11 1.30 -2.55
N PHE A 117 3.46 1.19 -3.83
CA PHE A 117 4.35 2.15 -4.49
C PHE A 117 3.67 3.51 -4.71
N MET A 118 2.36 3.49 -4.97
CA MET A 118 1.56 4.69 -5.09
C MET A 118 1.51 5.46 -3.78
N GLU A 119 1.40 4.76 -2.64
CA GLU A 119 1.37 5.38 -1.31
C GLU A 119 2.66 6.16 -1.04
N SER A 120 3.81 5.51 -1.25
CA SER A 120 5.13 6.14 -1.17
C SER A 120 5.24 7.37 -2.08
N SER A 121 4.77 7.25 -3.32
CA SER A 121 4.82 8.32 -4.31
C SER A 121 3.91 9.51 -3.95
N VAL A 122 2.73 9.24 -3.38
CA VAL A 122 1.81 10.28 -2.91
C VAL A 122 2.39 10.99 -1.69
N LEU A 123 2.99 10.29 -0.74
CA LEU A 123 3.70 10.91 0.39
C LEU A 123 4.87 11.77 -0.08
N LEU A 124 5.61 11.33 -1.11
CA LEU A 124 6.64 12.17 -1.73
C LEU A 124 6.03 13.46 -2.30
N ALA A 125 4.94 13.37 -3.04
CA ALA A 125 4.24 14.54 -3.60
C ALA A 125 3.69 15.47 -2.50
N MET A 126 3.16 14.92 -1.39
CA MET A 126 2.72 15.69 -0.23
C MET A 126 3.89 16.40 0.46
N SER A 127 5.06 15.76 0.54
CA SER A 127 6.27 16.43 1.06
C SER A 127 6.70 17.60 0.18
N PHE A 128 6.55 17.47 -1.14
CA PHE A 128 6.82 18.55 -2.09
C PHE A 128 5.81 19.69 -1.94
N ASP A 129 4.52 19.37 -1.76
CA ASP A 129 3.48 20.35 -1.45
C ASP A 129 3.82 21.17 -0.18
N ARG A 130 4.22 20.50 0.91
CA ARG A 130 4.67 21.17 2.14
C ARG A 130 5.88 22.08 1.89
N TYR A 131 6.85 21.60 1.11
CA TYR A 131 8.04 22.39 0.77
C TYR A 131 7.70 23.64 -0.01
N VAL A 132 6.88 23.55 -1.07
CA VAL A 132 6.49 24.72 -1.85
C VAL A 132 5.66 25.69 -0.99
N ALA A 133 4.75 25.18 -0.17
CA ALA A 133 3.90 26.00 0.70
C ALA A 133 4.71 26.83 1.72
N ILE A 134 5.78 26.27 2.28
CA ILE A 134 6.58 26.93 3.32
C ILE A 134 7.74 27.73 2.72
N CYS A 135 8.50 27.13 1.80
CA CYS A 135 9.72 27.75 1.26
C CYS A 135 9.44 28.73 0.12
N ARG A 136 8.28 28.64 -0.55
CA ARG A 136 7.91 29.51 -1.68
C ARG A 136 6.43 29.95 -1.64
N PRO A 137 5.97 30.57 -0.55
CA PRO A 137 4.54 30.87 -0.35
C PRO A 137 3.95 31.76 -1.46
N LEU A 138 4.69 32.76 -1.95
CA LEU A 138 4.22 33.67 -3.03
C LEU A 138 4.00 32.97 -4.37
N HIS A 139 4.66 31.84 -4.60
CA HIS A 139 4.56 31.08 -5.84
C HIS A 139 3.72 29.81 -5.70
N TYR A 140 3.17 29.52 -4.51
CA TYR A 140 2.45 28.27 -4.25
C TYR A 140 1.28 28.07 -5.22
N ALA A 141 0.42 29.07 -5.38
CA ALA A 141 -0.73 29.01 -6.27
C ALA A 141 -0.36 28.92 -7.76
N SER A 142 0.81 29.46 -8.16
CA SER A 142 1.30 29.36 -9.54
C SER A 142 2.01 28.03 -9.83
N ILE A 143 2.63 27.40 -8.82
CA ILE A 143 3.38 26.15 -8.97
C ILE A 143 2.45 24.94 -8.86
N LEU A 144 1.57 24.91 -7.86
CA LEU A 144 0.67 23.79 -7.57
C LEU A 144 -0.77 24.13 -7.96
N THR A 145 -0.99 24.25 -9.26
CA THR A 145 -2.33 24.36 -9.83
C THR A 145 -3.02 22.98 -9.87
N SER A 146 -4.35 22.96 -9.97
CA SER A 146 -5.12 21.71 -10.14
C SER A 146 -4.64 20.87 -11.33
N GLU A 147 -4.21 21.53 -12.41
CA GLU A 147 -3.65 20.85 -13.58
C GLU A 147 -2.31 20.17 -13.26
N VAL A 148 -1.40 20.86 -12.58
CA VAL A 148 -0.10 20.29 -12.18
C VAL A 148 -0.31 19.11 -11.24
N ILE A 149 -1.26 19.19 -10.30
CA ILE A 149 -1.60 18.10 -9.39
C ILE A 149 -2.17 16.91 -10.14
N GLY A 150 -3.05 17.13 -11.12
CA GLY A 150 -3.55 16.08 -12.00
C GLY A 150 -2.43 15.39 -12.78
N ARG A 151 -1.47 16.16 -13.30
CA ARG A 151 -0.26 15.62 -13.96
C ARG A 151 0.62 14.82 -13.01
N ILE A 152 0.79 15.28 -11.76
CA ILE A 152 1.51 14.52 -10.72
C ILE A 152 0.78 13.20 -10.44
N GLY A 153 -0.54 13.22 -10.25
CA GLY A 153 -1.33 12.00 -10.05
C GLY A 153 -1.19 11.00 -11.19
N LEU A 154 -1.25 11.48 -12.45
CA LEU A 154 -1.02 10.64 -13.62
C LEU A 154 0.40 10.08 -13.67
N ALA A 155 1.41 10.92 -13.38
CA ALA A 155 2.81 10.49 -13.34
C ALA A 155 3.04 9.42 -12.26
N ILE A 156 2.39 9.54 -11.10
CA ILE A 156 2.43 8.53 -10.04
C ILE A 156 1.85 7.21 -10.54
N ILE A 157 0.67 7.22 -11.17
CA ILE A 157 0.05 6.01 -11.72
C ILE A 157 0.96 5.37 -12.75
N CYS A 158 1.45 6.14 -13.74
CA CYS A 158 2.36 5.65 -14.76
C CYS A 158 3.64 5.06 -14.15
N ARG A 159 4.26 5.74 -13.18
CA ARG A 159 5.46 5.27 -12.46
C ARG A 159 5.19 3.90 -11.82
N CYS A 160 4.08 3.75 -11.11
CA CYS A 160 3.75 2.51 -10.38
C CYS A 160 3.42 1.36 -11.35
N VAL A 161 2.67 1.63 -12.41
CA VAL A 161 2.33 0.64 -13.44
C VAL A 161 3.61 0.16 -14.16
N LEU A 162 4.49 1.08 -14.56
CA LEU A 162 5.77 0.75 -15.21
C LEU A 162 6.76 0.06 -14.27
N ALA A 163 6.64 0.25 -12.96
CA ALA A 163 7.42 -0.46 -11.96
C ALA A 163 6.91 -1.90 -11.75
N VAL A 164 5.60 -2.12 -11.70
CA VAL A 164 5.05 -3.42 -11.32
C VAL A 164 4.89 -4.35 -12.51
N LEU A 165 4.37 -3.87 -13.65
CA LEU A 165 4.07 -4.73 -14.81
C LEU A 165 5.27 -5.54 -15.32
N PRO A 166 6.49 -4.98 -15.48
CA PRO A 166 7.63 -5.77 -15.95
C PRO A 166 8.03 -6.85 -14.94
N SER A 167 7.98 -6.55 -13.62
CA SER A 167 8.27 -7.57 -12.59
C SER A 167 7.32 -8.75 -12.64
N LEU A 168 6.02 -8.48 -12.84
CA LEU A 168 4.99 -9.51 -12.98
C LEU A 168 5.23 -10.36 -14.21
N PHE A 169 5.52 -9.71 -15.34
CA PHE A 169 5.74 -10.41 -16.60
C PHE A 169 6.98 -11.30 -16.56
N LEU A 170 8.07 -10.81 -15.97
CA LEU A 170 9.28 -11.58 -15.77
C LEU A 170 9.04 -12.78 -14.83
N LEU A 171 8.25 -12.60 -13.78
CA LEU A 171 7.91 -13.68 -12.84
C LEU A 171 6.97 -14.72 -13.48
N LYS A 172 5.95 -14.28 -14.23
CA LYS A 172 4.93 -15.16 -14.85
C LYS A 172 5.53 -16.14 -15.87
N ARG A 173 6.67 -15.78 -16.49
CA ARG A 173 7.38 -16.59 -17.47
C ARG A 173 8.22 -17.72 -16.87
N LEU A 174 8.41 -17.72 -15.56
CA LEU A 174 9.26 -18.69 -14.89
C LEU A 174 8.46 -19.94 -14.46
N PRO A 175 9.06 -21.14 -14.52
CA PRO A 175 8.40 -22.36 -14.07
C PRO A 175 8.32 -22.41 -12.54
N PHE A 176 7.11 -22.59 -12.02
CA PHE A 176 6.85 -22.85 -10.60
C PHE A 176 6.83 -24.37 -10.38
N CYS A 177 7.81 -24.92 -9.67
CA CYS A 177 7.87 -26.37 -9.45
C CYS A 177 8.32 -26.83 -8.05
N HIS A 178 8.70 -25.93 -7.15
CA HIS A 178 9.10 -26.33 -5.79
C HIS A 178 7.90 -26.67 -4.90
N SER A 179 6.94 -25.77 -4.80
CA SER A 179 5.71 -25.97 -4.03
C SER A 179 4.62 -25.00 -4.48
N HIS A 180 3.40 -25.20 -3.99
CA HIS A 180 2.28 -24.28 -4.18
C HIS A 180 2.06 -23.37 -2.96
N LEU A 181 2.83 -23.56 -1.88
CA LEU A 181 2.58 -22.91 -0.60
C LEU A 181 3.21 -21.51 -0.54
N LEU A 182 2.38 -20.49 -0.30
CA LEU A 182 2.80 -19.13 0.00
C LEU A 182 2.82 -18.93 1.52
N SER A 183 3.76 -18.13 2.03
CA SER A 183 3.94 -17.95 3.46
C SER A 183 2.97 -16.92 4.07
N HIS A 184 2.35 -16.10 3.23
CA HIS A 184 1.37 -15.07 3.62
C HIS A 184 -0.04 -15.38 3.13
N SER A 185 -1.02 -14.69 3.72
CA SER A 185 -2.46 -14.76 3.42
C SER A 185 -2.86 -13.93 2.19
N TYR A 186 -1.87 -13.49 1.42
CA TYR A 186 -1.97 -12.74 0.17
C TYR A 186 -0.70 -12.97 -0.65
N CYS A 187 -0.77 -12.69 -1.94
CA CYS A 187 0.34 -12.93 -2.86
C CYS A 187 1.41 -11.83 -2.79
N LEU A 188 2.63 -12.23 -2.42
CA LEU A 188 3.82 -11.39 -2.42
C LEU A 188 4.84 -11.87 -3.45
N HIS A 189 5.50 -10.92 -4.13
CA HIS A 189 6.56 -11.25 -5.08
C HIS A 189 7.69 -12.06 -4.44
N GLN A 190 8.09 -11.71 -3.21
CA GLN A 190 9.15 -12.42 -2.49
C GLN A 190 8.78 -13.89 -2.24
N ASP A 191 7.54 -14.17 -1.82
CA ASP A 191 7.10 -15.55 -1.58
C ASP A 191 7.10 -16.36 -2.88
N MET A 192 6.61 -15.77 -3.97
CA MET A 192 6.52 -16.44 -5.26
C MET A 192 7.88 -16.74 -5.87
N ILE A 193 8.88 -15.86 -5.70
CA ILE A 193 10.21 -16.07 -6.27
C ILE A 193 10.90 -17.31 -5.67
N HIS A 194 10.58 -17.66 -4.42
CA HIS A 194 11.11 -18.86 -3.75
C HIS A 194 10.50 -20.17 -4.28
N LEU A 195 9.40 -20.11 -5.03
CA LEU A 195 8.71 -21.28 -5.59
C LEU A 195 9.18 -21.64 -7.01
N VAL A 196 9.93 -20.75 -7.64
CA VAL A 196 10.42 -20.90 -9.02
C VAL A 196 11.63 -21.85 -9.07
N CYS A 197 11.76 -22.58 -10.18
CA CYS A 197 12.90 -23.47 -10.46
C CYS A 197 13.65 -23.11 -11.75
N ALA A 198 14.01 -21.85 -11.90
CA ALA A 198 14.79 -21.31 -13.00
C ALA A 198 15.70 -20.18 -12.52
N ASP A 199 16.59 -19.70 -13.39
CA ASP A 199 17.46 -18.56 -13.07
C ASP A 199 16.64 -17.28 -12.85
N ILE A 200 16.67 -16.77 -11.62
CA ILE A 200 15.95 -15.57 -11.18
C ILE A 200 16.81 -14.29 -11.25
N ARG A 201 17.99 -14.32 -11.87
CA ARG A 201 18.95 -13.20 -11.88
C ARG A 201 18.36 -11.91 -12.45
N VAL A 202 17.61 -11.99 -13.55
CA VAL A 202 16.96 -10.81 -14.16
C VAL A 202 15.89 -10.23 -13.22
N ASN A 203 15.07 -11.09 -12.62
CA ASN A 203 14.06 -10.70 -11.63
C ASN A 203 14.71 -10.07 -10.39
N SER A 204 15.83 -10.62 -9.95
CA SER A 204 16.59 -10.12 -8.80
C SER A 204 17.18 -8.74 -9.05
N TRP A 205 17.81 -8.52 -10.22
CA TRP A 205 18.31 -7.20 -10.63
C TRP A 205 17.19 -6.16 -10.76
N TYR A 206 16.06 -6.57 -11.35
CA TYR A 206 14.90 -5.68 -11.49
C TYR A 206 14.31 -5.32 -10.12
N GLY A 207 14.08 -6.31 -9.27
CA GLY A 207 13.59 -6.11 -7.90
C GLY A 207 14.53 -5.21 -7.08
N PHE A 208 15.84 -5.42 -7.18
CA PHE A 208 16.83 -4.54 -6.56
C PHE A 208 16.72 -3.09 -7.07
N THR A 209 16.57 -2.91 -8.38
CA THR A 209 16.37 -1.59 -8.99
C THR A 209 15.10 -0.91 -8.47
N LEU A 210 13.99 -1.65 -8.33
CA LEU A 210 12.76 -1.13 -7.76
C LEU A 210 12.92 -0.68 -6.30
N ILE A 211 13.60 -1.50 -5.48
CA ILE A 211 13.90 -1.16 -4.09
C ILE A 211 14.70 0.16 -4.03
N LEU A 212 15.74 0.31 -4.84
CA LEU A 212 16.50 1.57 -4.88
C LEU A 212 15.64 2.76 -5.33
N LEU A 213 14.85 2.58 -6.38
CA LEU A 213 14.08 3.68 -6.99
C LEU A 213 12.87 4.13 -6.16
N ILE A 214 12.24 3.23 -5.40
CA ILE A 214 11.00 3.53 -4.67
C ILE A 214 11.28 3.52 -3.18
N THR A 215 11.76 2.40 -2.64
CA THR A 215 11.96 2.22 -1.20
C THR A 215 13.08 3.09 -0.63
N VAL A 216 14.10 3.45 -1.41
CA VAL A 216 15.23 4.26 -0.94
C VAL A 216 15.15 5.70 -1.42
N LEU A 217 14.89 5.93 -2.71
CA LEU A 217 14.87 7.29 -3.25
C LEU A 217 13.72 8.14 -2.70
N ASP A 218 12.50 7.61 -2.58
CA ASP A 218 11.36 8.39 -2.07
C ASP A 218 11.59 8.90 -0.64
N PRO A 219 11.99 8.08 0.35
CA PRO A 219 12.25 8.59 1.68
C PRO A 219 13.44 9.56 1.73
N LEU A 220 14.47 9.36 0.90
CA LEU A 220 15.59 10.32 0.80
C LEU A 220 15.12 11.69 0.30
N LEU A 221 14.26 11.72 -0.71
CA LEU A 221 13.69 12.97 -1.24
C LEU A 221 12.73 13.62 -0.23
N ILE A 222 11.95 12.82 0.52
CA ILE A 222 11.12 13.31 1.62
C ILE A 222 12.01 13.94 2.70
N VAL A 223 13.07 13.26 3.15
CA VAL A 223 14.01 13.79 4.14
C VAL A 223 14.68 15.08 3.66
N LEU A 224 15.09 15.13 2.39
CA LEU A 224 15.65 16.34 1.79
C LEU A 224 14.64 17.50 1.79
N SER A 225 13.39 17.23 1.40
CA SER A 225 12.30 18.21 1.47
C SER A 225 12.15 18.77 2.88
N TYR A 226 12.12 17.91 3.89
CA TYR A 226 12.02 18.31 5.29
C TYR A 226 13.25 19.03 5.84
N ALA A 227 14.45 18.69 5.39
CA ALA A 227 15.67 19.42 5.74
C ALA A 227 15.62 20.86 5.21
N LEU A 228 15.13 21.05 3.97
CA LEU A 228 14.94 22.38 3.38
C LEU A 228 13.83 23.17 4.07
N ILE A 229 12.70 22.51 4.40
CA ILE A 229 11.62 23.12 5.20
C ILE A 229 12.18 23.57 6.55
N LEU A 230 12.89 22.71 7.26
CA LEU A 230 13.45 23.02 8.57
C LEU A 230 14.41 24.21 8.48
N LYS A 231 15.31 24.24 7.48
CA LYS A 231 16.20 25.37 7.22
C LYS A 231 15.42 26.67 7.01
N SER A 232 14.37 26.65 6.19
CA SER A 232 13.52 27.82 5.95
C SER A 232 12.80 28.28 7.22
N VAL A 233 12.24 27.35 7.98
CA VAL A 233 11.53 27.64 9.23
C VAL A 233 12.47 28.22 10.29
N LEU A 234 13.69 27.69 10.44
CA LEU A 234 14.66 28.22 11.40
C LEU A 234 15.10 29.66 11.09
N ASN A 235 14.99 30.08 9.82
CA ASN A 235 15.27 31.46 9.40
C ASN A 235 14.09 32.43 9.64
N THR A 236 12.92 31.96 10.06
CA THR A 236 11.78 32.82 10.40
C THR A 236 12.00 33.55 11.73
N ALA A 237 11.41 34.75 11.85
CA ALA A 237 11.70 35.67 12.95
C ALA A 237 11.11 35.24 14.29
N THR A 238 9.87 34.72 14.31
CA THR A 238 9.18 34.46 15.58
C THR A 238 9.06 32.96 15.89
N TRP A 239 9.19 32.61 17.18
CA TRP A 239 8.99 31.25 17.68
C TRP A 239 7.58 30.69 17.36
N VAL A 240 6.57 31.57 17.39
CA VAL A 240 5.18 31.22 17.10
C VAL A 240 5.00 30.78 15.65
N GLU A 241 5.62 31.48 14.70
CA GLU A 241 5.62 31.08 13.29
C GLU A 241 6.30 29.73 13.08
N ARG A 242 7.41 29.48 13.78
CA ARG A 242 8.12 28.19 13.73
C ARG A 242 7.25 27.03 14.19
N LEU A 243 6.63 27.16 15.36
CA LEU A 243 5.74 26.14 15.90
C LEU A 243 4.54 25.90 14.99
N ARG A 244 3.97 26.95 14.41
CA ARG A 244 2.85 26.84 13.47
C ARG A 244 3.25 26.07 12.21
N ALA A 245 4.41 26.39 11.62
CA ALA A 245 4.92 25.70 10.44
C ALA A 245 5.18 24.21 10.70
N LEU A 246 5.86 23.89 11.81
CA LEU A 246 6.14 22.50 12.19
C LEU A 246 4.85 21.71 12.48
N ASN A 247 3.87 22.34 13.15
CA ASN A 247 2.58 21.70 13.41
C ASN A 247 1.78 21.43 12.13
N ASN A 248 1.89 22.30 11.11
CA ASN A 248 1.26 22.09 9.79
C ASN A 248 1.91 20.94 8.99
N CYS A 249 3.13 20.55 9.34
CA CYS A 249 3.84 19.42 8.73
C CYS A 249 3.68 18.12 9.54
N LEU A 250 3.19 18.18 10.77
CA LEU A 250 3.19 17.06 11.71
C LEU A 250 2.34 15.88 11.22
N SER A 251 1.17 16.11 10.64
CA SER A 251 0.32 15.04 10.11
C SER A 251 1.04 14.24 9.02
N HIS A 252 1.71 14.94 8.11
CA HIS A 252 2.48 14.29 7.05
C HIS A 252 3.71 13.56 7.59
N MET A 253 4.45 14.13 8.55
CA MET A 253 5.56 13.43 9.21
C MET A 253 5.10 12.14 9.89
N LEU A 254 3.96 12.17 10.58
CA LEU A 254 3.38 10.98 11.20
C LEU A 254 2.98 9.93 10.15
N ALA A 255 2.35 10.34 9.04
CA ALA A 255 2.00 9.41 7.95
C ALA A 255 3.25 8.75 7.34
N VAL A 256 4.31 9.53 7.09
CA VAL A 256 5.61 9.01 6.61
C VAL A 256 6.20 8.00 7.60
N LEU A 257 6.17 8.29 8.91
CA LEU A 257 6.67 7.37 9.92
C LEU A 257 5.83 6.08 9.99
N VAL A 258 4.50 6.19 9.89
CA VAL A 258 3.60 5.02 9.88
C VAL A 258 3.88 4.10 8.71
N LEU A 259 4.26 4.62 7.54
CA LEU A 259 4.64 3.79 6.40
C LEU A 259 6.05 3.18 6.56
N TYR A 260 7.06 4.04 6.78
CA TYR A 260 8.46 3.60 6.68
C TYR A 260 8.97 2.86 7.91
N VAL A 261 8.46 3.14 9.12
CA VAL A 261 8.93 2.44 10.33
C VAL A 261 8.59 0.94 10.28
N PRO A 262 7.35 0.51 9.99
CA PRO A 262 7.05 -0.91 9.79
C PRO A 262 7.82 -1.53 8.63
N MET A 263 8.01 -0.80 7.52
CA MET A 263 8.76 -1.28 6.36
C MET A 263 10.22 -1.60 6.69
N VAL A 264 10.90 -0.70 7.41
CA VAL A 264 12.26 -0.92 7.91
C VAL A 264 12.26 -2.04 8.94
N GLY A 265 11.25 -2.09 9.81
CA GLY A 265 11.07 -3.16 10.80
C GLY A 265 11.06 -4.55 10.16
N VAL A 266 10.23 -4.77 9.13
CA VAL A 266 10.18 -6.02 8.35
C VAL A 266 11.54 -6.36 7.74
N SER A 267 12.23 -5.37 7.17
CA SER A 267 13.53 -5.56 6.54
C SER A 267 14.62 -5.97 7.55
N VAL A 268 14.62 -5.34 8.72
CA VAL A 268 15.56 -5.60 9.81
C VAL A 268 15.30 -6.97 10.44
N THR A 269 14.04 -7.34 10.68
CA THR A 269 13.73 -8.66 11.25
C THR A 269 14.07 -9.80 10.30
N HIS A 270 13.75 -9.66 9.02
CA HIS A 270 14.13 -10.66 8.01
C HIS A 270 15.66 -10.86 7.93
N ARG A 271 16.45 -9.78 8.10
CA ARG A 271 17.91 -9.85 7.98
C ARG A 271 18.61 -10.35 9.25
N PHE A 272 18.26 -9.80 10.41
CA PHE A 272 19.01 -10.00 11.66
C PHE A 272 18.33 -10.98 12.61
N ALA A 273 17.02 -11.15 12.47
CA ALA A 273 16.20 -11.87 13.41
C ALA A 273 15.70 -13.19 12.79
N LYS A 274 16.61 -13.90 12.11
CA LYS A 274 16.33 -15.18 11.42
C LYS A 274 15.77 -16.27 12.33
N HIS A 275 15.99 -16.17 13.64
CA HIS A 275 15.51 -17.11 14.65
C HIS A 275 14.14 -16.73 15.24
N VAL A 276 13.55 -15.60 14.85
CA VAL A 276 12.23 -15.22 15.35
C VAL A 276 11.19 -16.11 14.68
N SER A 277 10.15 -16.50 15.42
CA SER A 277 9.05 -17.31 14.91
C SER A 277 8.46 -16.73 13.61
N PRO A 278 8.05 -17.57 12.64
CA PRO A 278 7.34 -17.13 11.44
C PRO A 278 6.14 -16.20 11.72
N LEU A 279 5.48 -16.40 12.86
CA LEU A 279 4.44 -15.52 13.39
C LEU A 279 4.84 -14.03 13.38
N VAL A 280 6.05 -13.69 13.83
CA VAL A 280 6.48 -12.29 13.94
C VAL A 280 6.67 -11.67 12.55
N HIS A 281 7.17 -12.43 11.58
CA HIS A 281 7.29 -11.97 10.20
C HIS A 281 5.91 -11.70 9.60
N VAL A 282 4.96 -12.62 9.76
CA VAL A 282 3.58 -12.45 9.28
C VAL A 282 2.89 -11.28 9.98
N LEU A 283 3.03 -11.13 11.29
CA LEU A 283 2.46 -9.99 12.02
C LEU A 283 3.06 -8.66 11.56
N MET A 284 4.38 -8.57 11.40
CA MET A 284 5.03 -7.35 10.92
C MET A 284 4.61 -6.99 9.49
N ALA A 285 4.48 -7.99 8.61
CA ALA A 285 3.99 -7.78 7.25
C ALA A 285 2.55 -7.24 7.23
N ASN A 286 1.67 -7.80 8.08
CA ASN A 286 0.30 -7.31 8.22
C ASN A 286 0.23 -5.92 8.87
N ILE A 287 1.10 -5.62 9.84
CA ILE A 287 1.21 -4.27 10.44
C ILE A 287 1.65 -3.26 9.37
N TYR A 288 2.69 -3.57 8.59
CA TYR A 288 3.14 -2.72 7.49
C TYR A 288 2.01 -2.43 6.49
N LEU A 289 1.21 -3.44 6.18
CA LEU A 289 0.11 -3.31 5.22
C LEU A 289 -1.10 -2.53 5.77
N LEU A 290 -1.48 -2.75 7.03
CA LEU A 290 -2.72 -2.21 7.61
C LEU A 290 -2.53 -0.93 8.40
N ALA A 291 -1.35 -0.69 8.97
CA ALA A 291 -1.11 0.50 9.79
C ALA A 291 -1.32 1.79 8.99
N PRO A 292 -0.80 1.96 7.75
CA PRO A 292 -1.01 3.19 7.02
C PRO A 292 -2.50 3.45 6.67
N PRO A 293 -3.25 2.52 6.04
CA PRO A 293 -4.66 2.76 5.72
C PRO A 293 -5.55 3.03 6.94
N VAL A 294 -5.20 2.49 8.12
CA VAL A 294 -5.94 2.72 9.37
C VAL A 294 -5.54 4.05 10.02
N MET A 295 -4.25 4.36 10.09
CA MET A 295 -3.74 5.51 10.82
C MET A 295 -3.83 6.80 10.02
N ASN A 296 -3.73 6.76 8.68
CA ASN A 296 -3.82 7.95 7.83
C ASN A 296 -5.13 8.72 8.09
N PRO A 297 -6.32 8.09 8.05
CA PRO A 297 -7.56 8.76 8.41
C PRO A 297 -7.56 9.37 9.82
N ILE A 298 -7.04 8.65 10.81
CA ILE A 298 -6.98 9.11 12.20
C ILE A 298 -6.07 10.34 12.31
N ILE A 299 -4.88 10.28 11.72
CA ILE A 299 -3.88 11.36 11.73
C ILE A 299 -4.44 12.62 11.08
N TYR A 300 -4.99 12.51 9.87
CA TYR A 300 -5.48 13.67 9.12
C TYR A 300 -6.78 14.23 9.71
N SER A 301 -7.69 13.40 10.21
CA SER A 301 -8.92 13.87 10.87
C SER A 301 -8.67 14.53 12.22
N ALA A 302 -7.72 14.01 13.02
CA ALA A 302 -7.38 14.58 14.32
C ALA A 302 -6.65 15.93 14.20
N LYS A 303 -5.72 16.05 13.24
CA LYS A 303 -4.87 17.24 13.09
C LYS A 303 -5.45 18.31 12.17
N THR A 304 -6.32 17.96 11.22
CA THR A 304 -6.83 18.91 10.22
C THR A 304 -8.22 19.41 10.60
N LYS A 305 -8.30 20.66 11.07
CA LYS A 305 -9.55 21.28 11.54
C LYS A 305 -10.65 21.24 10.49
N GLN A 306 -10.32 21.49 9.23
CA GLN A 306 -11.29 21.55 8.13
C GLN A 306 -11.89 20.17 7.85
N ILE A 307 -11.09 19.10 7.90
CA ILE A 307 -11.58 17.72 7.77
C ILE A 307 -12.52 17.41 8.93
N ARG A 308 -12.13 17.73 10.17
CA ARG A 308 -12.98 17.52 11.35
C ARG A 308 -14.31 18.26 11.24
N GLN A 309 -14.30 19.50 10.74
CA GLN A 309 -15.52 20.28 10.50
C GLN A 309 -16.37 19.64 9.40
N GLY A 310 -15.77 19.16 8.31
CA GLY A 310 -16.47 18.42 7.26
C GLY A 310 -17.12 17.14 7.78
N ILE A 311 -16.40 16.34 8.57
CA ILE A 311 -16.93 15.13 9.23
C ILE A 311 -18.12 15.48 10.14
N THR A 312 -17.97 16.54 10.94
CA THR A 312 -19.03 17.03 11.84
C THR A 312 -20.27 17.40 11.02
N ARG A 313 -20.12 18.17 9.94
CA ARG A 313 -21.23 18.52 9.04
C ARG A 313 -21.90 17.30 8.44
N LEU A 314 -21.14 16.32 7.93
CA LEU A 314 -21.70 15.09 7.37
C LEU A 314 -22.52 14.29 8.40
N LEU A 315 -22.02 14.18 9.64
CA LEU A 315 -22.70 13.45 10.72
C LEU A 315 -23.97 14.17 11.21
N PHE A 316 -23.95 15.50 11.31
CA PHE A 316 -25.08 16.29 11.82
C PHE A 316 -26.09 16.70 10.74
N GLN A 317 -25.70 16.90 9.48
CA GLN A 317 -26.65 17.13 8.39
C GLN A 317 -27.50 15.88 8.11
N ARG A 318 -26.92 14.67 8.29
CA ARG A 318 -27.70 13.42 8.24
C ARG A 318 -28.76 13.29 9.34
N LYS A 319 -28.72 14.11 10.40
CA LYS A 319 -29.78 14.13 11.45
C LYS A 319 -30.93 15.08 11.14
N ILE A 320 -30.87 15.87 10.06
CA ILE A 320 -31.91 16.87 9.71
C ILE A 320 -32.86 16.38 8.60
N HIS A 321 -32.69 15.16 8.10
CA HIS A 321 -33.65 14.50 7.21
C HIS A 321 -34.26 13.26 7.86
#